data_AF-A0A3G9DP40-F1
#
_entry.id   AF-A0A3G9DP40-F1
#
_cell.length_a   1.000
_cell.length_b   1.000
_cell.length_c   1.000
_cell.angle_alpha   90.00
_cell.angle_beta   90.00
_cell.angle_gamma   90.00
#
_symmetry.space_group_name_H-M   'P 1'
#
loop_
_entity.id
_entity.type
_entity.pdbx_description
1 polymer ?
#
loop_
_entity_poly.entity_id
_entity_poly.type
_entity_poly.pdbx_seq_one_letter_code
_entity_poly.pdbx_strand_id
1 'polypeptide(L)'
;SQPFQRWRDRFTFVADAIHKSQAETGEVKGHYLNCTAATCEEMIKRAEYAKELNMPIIMHDFLTAGFTANTTLAHWCRDNGVLLHIHRAMHAVIDRQKNHGMHFRVLAKCLRMSGGDHIHTGTVVGKLEGDKAVTLGFVDLLRENYVEQDRSKGIYFTQDWASMPGVMAVASGGIHVWHMPALVEIFGDDSVL
;
A
#
# COMPACT_ATOMS: atom_id res chain seq x y z
N SER A 1 4.51 -1.96 18.04
CA SER A 1 4.12 -2.19 19.45
C SER A 1 5.10 -1.44 20.31
N GLN A 2 4.64 -0.46 21.09
CA GLN A 2 5.48 0.47 21.81
C GLN A 2 4.97 0.63 23.25
N PRO A 3 5.78 1.16 24.19
CA PRO A 3 5.36 1.30 25.60
C PRO A 3 4.06 2.09 25.79
N PHE A 4 3.88 3.17 25.02
CA PHE A 4 2.67 4.02 25.09
C PHE A 4 1.44 3.38 24.43
N GLN A 5 1.62 2.34 23.61
CA GLN A 5 0.53 1.69 22.88
C GLN A 5 0.95 0.29 22.41
N ARG A 6 0.53 -0.74 23.15
CA ARG A 6 0.72 -2.12 22.72
C ARG A 6 -0.22 -2.44 21.57
N TRP A 7 0.24 -3.31 20.67
CA TRP A 7 -0.47 -3.57 19.41
C TRP A 7 -1.84 -4.22 19.65
N ARG A 8 -1.93 -5.13 20.63
CA ARG A 8 -3.17 -5.87 20.91
C ARG A 8 -4.28 -4.93 21.40
N ASP A 9 -3.96 -4.07 22.37
CA ASP A 9 -4.91 -3.07 22.87
C ASP A 9 -5.40 -2.14 21.75
N ARG A 10 -4.50 -1.65 20.89
CA ARG A 10 -4.89 -0.85 19.73
C ARG A 10 -5.85 -1.62 18.82
N PHE A 11 -5.54 -2.89 18.50
CA PHE A 11 -6.36 -3.69 17.60
C PHE A 11 -7.77 -3.87 18.17
N THR A 12 -7.89 -4.20 19.45
CA THR A 12 -9.18 -4.36 20.14
C THR A 12 -10.01 -3.07 20.07
N PHE A 13 -9.46 -1.93 20.51
CA PHE A 13 -10.22 -0.68 20.55
C PHE A 13 -10.56 -0.14 19.15
N VAL A 14 -9.70 -0.36 18.16
CA VAL A 14 -9.97 0.02 16.78
C VAL A 14 -11.08 -0.85 16.18
N ALA A 15 -11.07 -2.16 16.44
CA ALA A 15 -12.15 -3.05 15.99
C ALA A 15 -13.51 -2.60 16.53
N ASP A 16 -13.60 -2.26 17.82
CA ASP A 16 -14.81 -1.71 18.43
C ASP A 16 -15.27 -0.42 17.75
N ALA A 17 -14.34 0.50 17.46
CA ALA A 17 -14.64 1.75 16.76
C ALA A 17 -15.12 1.51 15.31
N ILE A 18 -14.53 0.55 14.61
CA ILE A 18 -14.94 0.17 13.25
C ILE A 18 -16.35 -0.43 13.26
N HIS A 19 -16.63 -1.38 14.15
CA HIS A 19 -17.97 -1.97 14.26
C HIS A 19 -19.03 -0.92 14.63
N LYS A 20 -18.71 -0.03 15.57
CA LYS A 20 -19.60 1.07 15.95
C LYS A 20 -19.90 1.99 14.76
N SER A 21 -18.88 2.51 14.09
CA SER A 21 -19.05 3.45 12.96
C SER A 21 -19.75 2.81 11.77
N GLN A 22 -19.48 1.52 11.50
CA GLN A 22 -20.21 0.76 10.48
C GLN A 22 -21.68 0.59 10.84
N ALA A 23 -22.01 0.25 12.10
CA ALA A 23 -23.40 0.13 12.54
C ALA A 23 -24.15 1.47 12.50
N GLU A 24 -23.48 2.58 12.80
CA GLU A 24 -24.07 3.93 12.77
C GLU A 24 -24.31 4.43 11.34
N THR A 25 -23.43 4.10 10.39
CA THR A 25 -23.47 4.65 9.02
C THR A 25 -24.12 3.71 7.99
N GLY A 26 -24.14 2.40 8.24
CA GLY A 26 -24.57 1.39 7.27
C GLY A 26 -23.58 1.13 6.13
N GLU A 27 -22.42 1.81 6.13
CA GLU A 27 -21.36 1.62 5.13
C GLU A 27 -20.23 0.75 5.69
N VAL A 28 -19.58 -0.04 4.83
CA VAL A 28 -18.39 -0.82 5.21
C VAL A 28 -17.28 0.12 5.68
N LYS A 29 -16.70 -0.17 6.85
CA LYS A 29 -15.56 0.57 7.42
C LYS A 29 -14.37 -0.36 7.64
N GLY A 30 -13.17 0.22 7.63
CA GLY A 30 -11.93 -0.51 7.90
C GLY A 30 -10.86 0.39 8.50
N HIS A 31 -9.91 -0.22 9.19
CA HIS A 31 -8.69 0.44 9.65
C HIS A 31 -7.51 -0.49 9.38
N TYR A 32 -6.45 0.04 8.80
CA TYR A 32 -5.30 -0.78 8.42
C TYR A 32 -4.47 -1.13 9.66
N LEU A 33 -4.77 -2.26 10.29
CA LEU A 33 -4.08 -2.71 11.49
C LEU A 33 -2.64 -3.13 11.16
N ASN A 34 -1.65 -2.38 11.65
CA ASN A 34 -0.25 -2.60 11.29
C ASN A 34 0.35 -3.87 11.91
N CYS A 35 0.65 -4.86 11.05
CA CYS A 35 1.24 -6.15 11.38
C CYS A 35 2.78 -6.16 11.33
N THR A 36 3.43 -5.10 10.81
CA THR A 36 4.90 -4.99 10.76
C THR A 36 5.54 -5.27 12.12
N ALA A 37 6.43 -6.25 12.18
CA ALA A 37 7.11 -6.70 13.39
C ALA A 37 8.58 -7.05 13.11
N ALA A 38 9.36 -7.25 14.18
CA ALA A 38 10.78 -7.60 14.07
C ALA A 38 11.02 -9.05 13.64
N THR A 39 10.03 -9.93 13.80
CA THR A 39 10.10 -11.33 13.37
C THR A 39 8.80 -11.74 12.67
N CYS A 40 8.88 -12.75 11.81
CA CYS A 40 7.73 -13.26 11.08
C CYS A 40 6.65 -13.83 12.01
N GLU A 41 7.04 -14.46 13.12
CA GLU A 41 6.12 -15.04 14.10
C GLU A 41 5.26 -13.96 14.76
N GLU A 42 5.89 -12.85 15.18
CA GLU A 42 5.14 -11.71 15.75
C GLU A 42 4.30 -10.98 14.70
N MET A 43 4.72 -10.98 13.42
CA MET A 43 3.90 -10.46 12.32
C MET A 43 2.63 -11.30 12.11
N ILE A 44 2.78 -12.62 11.99
CA ILE A 44 1.64 -13.54 11.80
C ILE A 44 0.73 -13.55 13.02
N LYS A 45 1.27 -13.53 14.24
CA LYS A 45 0.47 -13.42 15.47
C LYS A 45 -0.44 -12.20 15.50
N ARG A 46 0.00 -11.08 14.92
CA ARG A 46 -0.84 -9.88 14.77
C ARG A 46 -1.92 -10.07 13.73
N ALA A 47 -1.57 -10.66 12.59
CA ALA A 47 -2.50 -10.95 11.51
C ALA A 47 -3.63 -11.89 11.98
N GLU A 48 -3.29 -12.96 12.69
CA GLU A 48 -4.27 -13.88 13.30
C GLU A 48 -5.22 -13.15 14.24
N TYR A 49 -4.70 -12.28 15.11
CA TYR A 49 -5.57 -11.51 16.00
C TYR A 49 -6.46 -10.51 15.26
N ALA A 50 -5.98 -9.89 14.18
CA ALA A 50 -6.82 -9.03 13.34
C ALA A 50 -7.98 -9.83 12.68
N LYS A 51 -7.71 -11.07 12.26
CA LYS A 51 -8.73 -11.99 11.75
C LYS A 51 -9.72 -12.41 12.83
N GLU A 52 -9.27 -12.73 14.04
CA GLU A 52 -10.16 -13.04 15.18
C GLU A 52 -11.13 -11.88 15.47
N LEU A 53 -10.70 -10.64 15.23
CA LEU A 53 -11.52 -9.44 15.37
C LEU A 53 -12.42 -9.15 14.14
N ASN A 54 -12.40 -9.99 13.10
CA ASN A 54 -13.11 -9.82 11.83
C ASN A 54 -12.75 -8.52 11.09
N MET A 55 -11.48 -8.11 11.15
CA MET A 55 -11.03 -6.91 10.46
C MET A 55 -10.81 -7.17 8.96
N PRO A 56 -11.34 -6.33 8.06
CA PRO A 56 -11.32 -6.62 6.63
C PRO A 56 -9.95 -6.34 5.98
N ILE A 57 -9.08 -5.60 6.66
CA ILE A 57 -7.81 -5.11 6.11
C ILE A 57 -6.75 -4.93 7.18
N ILE A 58 -5.50 -5.27 6.84
CA ILE A 58 -4.30 -5.03 7.65
C ILE A 58 -3.27 -4.22 6.85
N MET A 59 -2.16 -3.81 7.47
CA MET A 59 -1.04 -3.19 6.74
C MET A 59 0.32 -3.77 7.08
N HIS A 60 1.26 -3.56 6.15
CA HIS A 60 2.65 -3.99 6.25
C HIS A 60 3.63 -3.01 5.62
N ASP A 61 4.78 -2.80 6.28
CA ASP A 61 5.88 -1.97 5.81
C ASP A 61 6.90 -2.85 5.06
N PHE A 62 6.59 -3.17 3.80
CA PHE A 62 7.23 -4.29 3.08
C PHE A 62 8.74 -4.18 2.90
N LEU A 63 9.28 -2.96 2.74
CA LEU A 63 10.73 -2.78 2.58
C LEU A 63 11.47 -2.93 3.90
N THR A 64 10.93 -2.40 4.99
CA THR A 64 11.58 -2.44 6.30
C THR A 64 11.47 -3.81 6.95
N ALA A 65 10.36 -4.52 6.73
CA ALA A 65 10.22 -5.91 7.16
C ALA A 65 10.89 -6.90 6.18
N GLY A 66 11.01 -6.52 4.91
CA GLY A 66 11.63 -7.29 3.85
C GLY A 66 10.64 -8.11 3.02
N PHE A 67 11.04 -8.38 1.76
CA PHE A 67 10.22 -9.12 0.80
C PHE A 67 9.83 -10.53 1.26
N THR A 68 10.72 -11.24 1.97
CA THR A 68 10.41 -12.58 2.50
C THR A 68 9.22 -12.56 3.46
N ALA A 69 9.21 -11.61 4.40
CA ALA A 69 8.10 -11.42 5.33
C ALA A 69 6.83 -10.97 4.57
N ASN A 70 6.98 -10.05 3.60
CA ASN A 70 5.85 -9.56 2.82
C ASN A 70 5.14 -10.67 2.02
N THR A 71 5.88 -11.47 1.25
CA THR A 71 5.31 -12.57 0.47
C THR A 71 4.63 -13.60 1.38
N THR A 72 5.22 -13.87 2.56
CA THR A 72 4.61 -14.74 3.57
C THR A 72 3.26 -14.18 4.05
N LEU A 73 3.21 -12.88 4.36
CA LEU A 73 1.99 -12.23 4.81
C LEU A 73 0.94 -12.14 3.69
N ALA A 74 1.35 -11.89 2.45
CA ALA A 74 0.45 -11.84 1.30
C ALA A 74 -0.22 -13.20 1.02
N HIS A 75 0.53 -14.30 1.13
CA HIS A 75 -0.06 -15.65 1.06
C HIS A 75 -1.05 -15.88 2.19
N TRP A 76 -0.68 -15.53 3.42
CA TRP A 76 -1.58 -15.64 4.56
C TRP A 76 -2.87 -14.81 4.35
N CYS A 77 -2.76 -13.58 3.86
CA CYS A 77 -3.90 -12.71 3.59
C CYS A 77 -4.86 -13.32 2.56
N ARG A 78 -4.30 -13.89 1.47
CA ARG A 78 -5.07 -14.59 0.44
C ARG A 78 -5.82 -15.80 0.99
N ASP A 79 -5.18 -16.61 1.83
CA ASP A 79 -5.79 -17.81 2.41
C ASP A 79 -6.85 -17.48 3.47
N ASN A 80 -6.83 -16.26 4.02
CA ASN A 80 -7.73 -15.82 5.09
C ASN A 80 -8.74 -14.75 4.67
N GLY A 81 -8.74 -14.31 3.41
CA GLY A 81 -9.68 -13.31 2.90
C GLY A 81 -9.51 -11.92 3.53
N VAL A 82 -8.28 -11.52 3.83
CA VAL A 82 -7.95 -10.22 4.44
C VAL A 82 -7.22 -9.35 3.43
N LEU A 83 -7.64 -8.09 3.24
CA LEU A 83 -6.92 -7.16 2.38
C LEU A 83 -5.58 -6.73 3.01
N LEU A 84 -4.58 -6.47 2.17
CA LEU A 84 -3.23 -6.11 2.57
C LEU A 84 -2.82 -4.74 1.99
N HIS A 85 -2.87 -3.72 2.84
CA HIS A 85 -2.34 -2.39 2.52
C HIS A 85 -0.82 -2.33 2.68
N ILE A 86 -0.10 -1.89 1.65
CA ILE A 86 1.36 -1.82 1.68
C ILE A 86 1.84 -0.38 1.84
N HIS A 87 2.60 -0.16 2.90
CA HIS A 87 3.31 1.09 3.11
C HIS A 87 4.78 0.94 2.72
N ARG A 88 5.31 1.96 2.02
CA ARG A 88 6.65 1.93 1.40
C ARG A 88 7.74 2.57 2.25
N ALA A 89 7.64 2.51 3.59
CA ALA A 89 8.65 3.09 4.47
C ALA A 89 10.08 2.70 4.01
N MET A 90 11.04 3.62 4.13
CA MET A 90 12.43 3.50 3.65
C MET A 90 12.65 3.63 2.13
N HIS A 91 11.62 3.65 1.27
CA HIS A 91 11.81 3.67 -0.19
C HIS A 91 12.70 4.82 -0.70
N ALA A 92 12.53 6.03 -0.16
CA ALA A 92 13.27 7.23 -0.58
C ALA A 92 14.77 7.20 -0.23
N VAL A 93 15.22 6.23 0.59
CA VAL A 93 16.65 5.94 0.77
C VAL A 93 17.25 5.36 -0.51
N ILE A 94 16.44 4.66 -1.30
CA ILE A 94 16.85 3.88 -2.47
C ILE A 94 16.47 4.59 -3.78
N ASP A 95 15.30 5.24 -3.84
CA ASP A 95 14.69 5.64 -5.12
C ASP A 95 14.71 7.13 -5.44
N ARG A 96 15.26 7.95 -4.54
CA ARG A 96 15.20 9.41 -4.67
C ARG A 96 16.24 10.00 -5.61
N GLN A 97 17.47 9.50 -5.57
CA GLN A 97 18.58 10.10 -6.31
C GLN A 97 18.62 9.58 -7.75
N LYS A 98 18.65 10.49 -8.73
CA LYS A 98 18.67 10.12 -10.16
C LYS A 98 19.97 9.41 -10.59
N ASN A 99 21.07 9.66 -9.89
CA ASN A 99 22.41 9.18 -10.25
C ASN A 99 22.79 7.86 -9.57
N HIS A 100 22.04 7.40 -8.57
CA HIS A 100 22.35 6.16 -7.85
C HIS A 100 21.11 5.61 -7.14
N GLY A 101 20.92 4.30 -7.21
CA GLY A 101 19.85 3.59 -6.51
C GLY A 101 18.95 2.80 -7.44
N MET A 102 17.68 2.60 -7.03
CA MET A 102 16.67 1.88 -7.80
C MET A 102 15.40 2.71 -7.87
N HIS A 103 15.00 3.12 -9.07
CA HIS A 103 13.79 3.92 -9.23
C HIS A 103 12.53 3.20 -8.71
N PHE A 104 11.61 3.94 -8.09
CA PHE A 104 10.41 3.40 -7.42
C PHE A 104 9.58 2.45 -8.31
N ARG A 105 9.47 2.72 -9.61
CA ARG A 105 8.82 1.82 -10.58
C ARG A 105 9.29 0.36 -10.50
N VAL A 106 10.55 0.11 -10.16
CA VAL A 106 11.08 -1.25 -9.96
C VAL A 106 10.49 -1.84 -8.67
N LEU A 107 10.51 -1.08 -7.57
CA LEU A 107 9.93 -1.49 -6.29
C LEU A 107 8.41 -1.72 -6.39
N ALA A 108 7.70 -0.92 -7.17
CA ALA A 108 6.28 -1.07 -7.46
C ALA A 108 5.99 -2.41 -8.15
N LYS A 109 6.77 -2.77 -9.19
CA LYS A 109 6.68 -4.09 -9.83
C LYS A 109 7.00 -5.22 -8.87
N CYS A 110 8.08 -5.10 -8.10
CA CYS A 110 8.47 -6.10 -7.09
C CYS A 110 7.37 -6.31 -6.05
N LEU A 111 6.68 -5.25 -5.63
CA LEU A 111 5.56 -5.36 -4.71
C LEU A 111 4.36 -6.05 -5.37
N ARG A 112 3.94 -5.63 -6.58
CA ARG A 112 2.84 -6.30 -7.29
C ARG A 112 3.06 -7.80 -7.44
N MET A 113 4.31 -8.22 -7.67
CA MET A 113 4.70 -9.64 -7.71
C MET A 113 4.74 -10.31 -6.33
N SER A 114 5.24 -9.63 -5.29
CA SER A 114 5.31 -10.16 -3.92
C SER A 114 3.93 -10.31 -3.27
N GLY A 115 2.99 -9.44 -3.66
CA GLY A 115 1.61 -9.39 -3.18
C GLY A 115 1.34 -8.20 -2.27
N GLY A 116 0.22 -7.53 -2.54
CA GLY A 116 -0.32 -6.40 -1.82
C GLY A 116 -1.48 -5.80 -2.60
N ASP A 117 -2.55 -5.41 -1.93
CA ASP A 117 -3.77 -4.91 -2.59
C ASP A 117 -3.68 -3.41 -2.84
N HIS A 118 -2.98 -2.69 -1.96
CA HIS A 118 -2.71 -1.25 -2.10
C HIS A 118 -1.21 -0.96 -1.96
N ILE A 119 -0.72 0.11 -2.60
CA ILE A 119 0.62 0.65 -2.33
C ILE A 119 0.65 2.18 -2.42
N HIS A 120 1.36 2.82 -1.49
CA HIS A 120 1.65 4.25 -1.58
C HIS A 120 2.45 4.60 -2.84
N THR A 121 1.92 5.51 -3.67
CA THR A 121 2.51 5.95 -4.94
C THR A 121 3.03 7.38 -4.88
N GLY A 122 2.60 8.16 -3.89
CA GLY A 122 2.94 9.59 -3.76
C GLY A 122 1.76 10.45 -4.20
N THR A 123 1.88 11.77 -4.02
CA THR A 123 0.74 12.68 -4.21
C THR A 123 0.92 13.64 -5.37
N VAL A 124 2.15 13.83 -5.87
CA VAL A 124 2.56 14.88 -6.83
C VAL A 124 2.43 16.30 -6.25
N VAL A 125 1.31 16.61 -5.60
CA VAL A 125 0.95 17.95 -5.09
C VAL A 125 1.16 18.12 -3.58
N GLY A 126 1.47 17.04 -2.87
CA GLY A 126 1.62 17.07 -1.41
C GLY A 126 3.05 17.35 -0.95
N LYS A 127 3.33 17.01 0.31
CA LYS A 127 4.59 17.38 0.98
C LYS A 127 5.82 16.57 0.55
N LEU A 128 5.62 15.44 -0.14
CA LEU A 128 6.69 14.53 -0.54
C LEU A 128 6.90 14.62 -2.05
N GLU A 129 8.15 14.50 -2.48
CA GLU A 129 8.55 14.57 -3.88
C GLU A 129 7.84 13.53 -4.76
N GLY A 130 7.40 13.95 -5.94
CA GLY A 130 6.83 13.06 -6.97
C GLY A 130 6.58 13.81 -8.27
N ASP A 131 7.30 13.46 -9.34
CA ASP A 131 7.06 13.99 -10.68
C ASP A 131 5.77 13.41 -11.27
N LYS A 132 4.92 14.26 -11.89
CA LYS A 132 3.60 13.84 -12.41
C LYS A 132 3.71 12.75 -13.48
N ALA A 133 4.55 12.95 -14.50
CA ALA A 133 4.65 12.03 -15.63
C ALA A 133 5.19 10.67 -15.20
N VAL A 134 6.22 10.67 -14.36
CA VAL A 134 6.81 9.45 -13.81
C VAL A 134 5.82 8.73 -12.88
N THR A 135 5.04 9.48 -12.08
CA THR A 135 4.01 8.92 -11.19
C THR A 135 2.93 8.20 -11.97
N LEU A 136 2.40 8.83 -13.02
CA LEU A 136 1.42 8.18 -13.91
C LEU A 136 1.99 6.88 -14.51
N GLY A 137 3.24 6.89 -14.95
CA GLY A 137 3.88 5.69 -15.49
C GLY A 137 3.89 4.50 -14.53
N PHE A 138 4.34 4.68 -13.28
CA PHE A 138 4.36 3.56 -12.33
C PHE A 138 2.99 3.24 -11.71
N VAL A 139 2.02 4.15 -11.77
CA VAL A 139 0.62 3.85 -11.46
C VAL A 139 0.02 2.95 -12.54
N ASP A 140 0.29 3.20 -13.82
CA ASP A 140 -0.11 2.31 -14.92
C ASP A 140 0.49 0.90 -14.72
N LEU A 141 1.77 0.81 -14.32
CA LEU A 141 2.44 -0.45 -13.99
C LEU A 141 1.80 -1.22 -12.82
N LEU A 142 1.09 -0.54 -11.93
CA LEU A 142 0.42 -1.17 -10.77
C LEU A 142 -0.98 -1.68 -11.12
N ARG A 143 -1.70 -1.00 -12.03
CA ARG A 143 -3.12 -1.28 -12.30
C ARG A 143 -3.35 -2.06 -13.59
N GLU A 144 -2.67 -1.67 -14.65
CA GLU A 144 -2.97 -2.19 -15.99
C GLU A 144 -2.46 -3.61 -16.17
N ASN A 145 -3.10 -4.36 -17.06
CA ASN A 145 -2.63 -5.69 -17.46
C ASN A 145 -1.46 -5.60 -18.47
N TYR A 146 -1.44 -4.56 -19.30
CA TYR A 146 -0.41 -4.37 -20.33
C TYR A 146 -0.03 -2.89 -20.40
N VAL A 147 1.27 -2.59 -20.24
CA VAL A 147 1.80 -1.22 -20.27
C VAL A 147 2.87 -1.12 -21.34
N GLU A 148 2.62 -0.31 -22.36
CA GLU A 148 3.57 -0.08 -23.45
C GLU A 148 4.82 0.70 -22.99
N GLN A 149 5.92 0.52 -23.72
CA GLN A 149 7.11 1.34 -23.55
C GLN A 149 6.80 2.82 -23.81
N ASP A 150 7.04 3.67 -22.81
CA ASP A 150 6.92 5.12 -22.92
C ASP A 150 8.00 5.81 -22.07
N ARG A 151 9.05 6.29 -22.73
CA ARG A 151 10.17 6.96 -22.06
C ARG A 151 9.77 8.31 -21.45
N SER A 152 8.71 8.96 -21.92
CA SER A 152 8.24 10.23 -21.35
C SER A 152 7.68 10.06 -19.93
N LYS A 153 7.12 8.88 -19.65
CA LYS A 153 6.69 8.44 -18.31
C LYS A 153 7.76 7.60 -17.57
N GLY A 154 8.95 7.47 -18.15
CA GLY A 154 10.04 6.64 -17.60
C GLY A 154 9.80 5.14 -17.68
N ILE A 155 8.94 4.66 -18.59
CA ILE A 155 8.72 3.25 -18.88
C ILE A 155 9.68 2.82 -20.00
N TYR A 156 10.75 2.11 -19.61
CA TYR A 156 11.81 1.72 -20.54
C TYR A 156 11.50 0.46 -21.32
N PHE A 157 10.59 -0.38 -20.83
CA PHE A 157 10.22 -1.66 -21.42
C PHE A 157 8.72 -1.85 -21.30
N THR A 158 8.10 -2.39 -22.36
CA THR A 158 6.75 -2.89 -22.31
C THR A 158 6.64 -3.97 -21.23
N GLN A 159 5.56 -3.93 -20.44
CA GLN A 159 5.29 -4.87 -19.36
C GLN A 159 3.93 -5.51 -19.56
N ASP A 160 3.92 -6.83 -19.70
CA ASP A 160 2.71 -7.67 -19.64
C ASP A 160 2.62 -8.32 -18.25
N TRP A 161 1.43 -8.29 -17.65
CA TRP A 161 1.15 -8.85 -16.34
C TRP A 161 0.37 -10.16 -16.38
N ALA A 162 -0.03 -10.63 -17.57
CA ALA A 162 -0.65 -11.93 -17.77
C ALA A 162 -1.81 -12.23 -16.78
N SER A 163 -2.70 -11.26 -16.59
CA SER A 163 -3.86 -11.30 -15.68
C SER A 163 -3.54 -11.25 -14.18
N MET A 164 -2.31 -10.90 -13.78
CA MET A 164 -2.00 -10.60 -12.39
C MET A 164 -2.90 -9.43 -11.92
N PRO A 165 -3.59 -9.55 -10.77
CA PRO A 165 -4.44 -8.49 -10.25
C PRO A 165 -3.71 -7.14 -10.16
N GLY A 166 -4.47 -6.07 -10.37
CA GLY A 166 -3.99 -4.71 -10.16
C GLY A 166 -3.82 -4.40 -8.66
N VAL A 167 -3.04 -3.36 -8.37
CA VAL A 167 -2.82 -2.83 -7.03
C VAL A 167 -3.34 -1.40 -7.00
N MET A 168 -4.18 -1.05 -6.02
CA MET A 168 -4.66 0.32 -5.92
C MET A 168 -3.52 1.28 -5.54
N ALA A 169 -3.46 2.39 -6.27
CA ALA A 169 -2.53 3.47 -5.98
C ALA A 169 -3.00 4.28 -4.78
N VAL A 170 -2.13 4.50 -3.78
CA VAL A 170 -2.44 5.29 -2.60
C VAL A 170 -1.69 6.63 -2.63
N ALA A 171 -2.44 7.73 -2.73
CA ALA A 171 -1.92 9.07 -2.73
C ALA A 171 -1.99 9.66 -1.31
N SER A 172 -0.88 9.65 -0.57
CA SER A 172 -0.86 10.15 0.81
C SER A 172 0.34 11.04 1.11
N GLY A 173 0.12 12.07 1.92
CA GLY A 173 1.18 12.93 2.48
C GLY A 173 0.97 14.41 2.21
N GLY A 174 0.51 15.16 3.23
CA GLY A 174 0.39 16.62 3.17
C GLY A 174 -0.69 17.12 2.19
N ILE A 175 -1.71 16.30 1.93
CA ILE A 175 -2.87 16.67 1.12
C ILE A 175 -4.01 17.19 2.00
N HIS A 176 -4.93 17.92 1.39
CA HIS A 176 -6.10 18.53 2.02
C HIS A 176 -7.14 18.81 0.94
N VAL A 177 -8.33 19.28 1.33
CA VAL A 177 -9.51 19.42 0.45
C VAL A 177 -9.24 20.12 -0.90
N TRP A 178 -8.41 21.17 -0.93
CA TRP A 178 -8.08 21.87 -2.19
C TRP A 178 -7.28 21.04 -3.20
N HIS A 179 -6.67 19.94 -2.78
CA HIS A 179 -5.97 19.04 -3.67
C HIS A 179 -6.90 18.03 -4.35
N MET A 180 -8.16 17.89 -3.93
CA MET A 180 -9.03 16.83 -4.45
C MET A 180 -9.23 16.89 -5.96
N PRO A 181 -9.46 18.05 -6.61
CA PRO A 181 -9.58 18.10 -8.06
C PRO A 181 -8.33 17.55 -8.76
N ALA A 182 -7.14 17.91 -8.28
CA ALA A 182 -5.88 17.44 -8.84
C ALA A 182 -5.64 15.94 -8.57
N LEU A 183 -5.97 15.44 -7.38
CA LEU A 183 -5.79 14.02 -7.06
C LEU A 183 -6.72 13.13 -7.87
N VAL A 184 -7.99 13.51 -8.02
CA VAL A 184 -8.95 12.77 -8.85
C VAL A 184 -8.54 12.82 -10.33
N GLU A 185 -8.04 13.96 -10.82
CA GLU A 185 -7.50 14.06 -12.19
C GLU A 185 -6.29 13.13 -12.40
N ILE A 186 -5.38 13.05 -11.42
CA ILE A 186 -4.14 12.28 -11.54
C ILE A 186 -4.39 10.78 -11.39
N PHE A 187 -5.17 10.38 -10.39
CA PHE A 187 -5.28 8.97 -9.99
C PHE A 187 -6.58 8.31 -10.44
N GLY A 188 -7.66 9.06 -10.66
CA GLY A 188 -8.98 8.50 -10.96
C GLY A 188 -9.55 7.64 -9.82
N ASP A 189 -10.61 6.90 -10.13
CA ASP A 189 -11.43 6.19 -9.13
C ASP A 189 -10.70 4.99 -8.48
N ASP A 190 -9.81 4.31 -9.21
CA ASP A 190 -9.03 3.17 -8.71
C ASP A 190 -7.82 3.64 -7.88
N SER A 191 -8.10 4.37 -6.80
CA SER A 191 -7.11 4.92 -5.87
C SER A 191 -7.64 5.11 -4.45
N VAL A 192 -6.72 5.27 -3.49
CA VAL A 192 -7.04 5.70 -2.12
C VAL A 192 -6.36 7.06 -1.88
N LEU A 193 -7.10 8.05 -1.41
CA LEU A 193 -6.63 9.42 -1.12
C LEU A 193 -6.60 9.68 0.40
#